data_AF-A0A316M992-F1
#
_entry.id   AF-A0A316M992-F1
#
_cell.length_a   1.000
_cell.length_b   1.000
_cell.length_c   1.000
_cell.angle_alpha   90.00
_cell.angle_beta   90.00
_cell.angle_gamma   90.00
#
_symmetry.space_group_name_H-M   'P 1'
#
loop_
_entity.id
_entity.type
_entity.pdbx_description
1 polymer ?
#
loop_
_entity_poly.entity_id
_entity_poly.type
_entity_poly.pdbx_seq_one_letter_code
_entity_poly.pdbx_strand_id
1 'polypeptide(L)'
;MSYIWVGFDRKISPQLIIEVLKNKFRVSNVYELQTEIDFKIIKEDTKKVFYEIRENNSEFPVIWDFFFFSDFKDDVKARLYLAYYFSKFLKCKTIIDGSGFGTDNSPYWDIVFDEGKAFLVDDIETKFSGDGDELLKVVRELNIDFSRGRG
;
A
#
# COMPACT_ATOMS: atom_id res chain seq x y z
N MET A 1 -12.83 -10.48 -0.84
CA MET A 1 -12.33 -9.83 -2.07
C MET A 1 -10.97 -9.29 -1.71
N SER A 2 -9.89 -9.70 -2.40
CA SER A 2 -8.55 -9.19 -2.05
C SER A 2 -8.40 -7.76 -2.57
N TYR A 3 -7.87 -6.90 -1.70
CA TYR A 3 -7.47 -5.55 -2.02
C TYR A 3 -6.08 -5.32 -1.41
N ILE A 4 -5.37 -4.33 -1.95
CA ILE A 4 -4.05 -3.92 -1.49
C ILE A 4 -4.21 -2.49 -1.03
N TRP A 5 -3.91 -2.20 0.23
CA TRP A 5 -3.92 -0.83 0.73
C TRP A 5 -2.50 -0.29 0.88
N VAL A 6 -2.32 1.02 0.67
CA VAL A 6 -1.08 1.75 0.92
C VAL A 6 -1.43 3.08 1.58
N GLY A 7 -0.92 3.32 2.79
CA GLY A 7 -0.99 4.61 3.45
C GLY A 7 0.16 5.53 3.03
N PHE A 8 -0.09 6.84 3.00
CA PHE A 8 0.89 7.87 2.62
C PHE A 8 1.02 8.91 3.72
N ASP A 9 2.25 9.36 4.00
CA ASP A 9 2.55 10.39 5.00
C ASP A 9 2.08 11.80 4.64
N ARG A 10 1.52 11.96 3.44
CA ARG A 10 0.93 13.20 2.94
C ARG A 10 -0.08 12.93 1.84
N LYS A 11 -0.94 13.91 1.57
CA LYS A 11 -1.84 13.88 0.41
C LYS A 11 -1.01 13.90 -0.88
N ILE A 12 -1.19 12.89 -1.74
CA ILE A 12 -0.63 12.82 -3.08
C ILE A 12 -1.74 13.01 -4.10
N SER A 13 -1.49 13.73 -5.20
CA SER A 13 -2.52 13.89 -6.23
C SER A 13 -2.84 12.54 -6.88
N PRO A 14 -4.13 12.24 -7.13
CA PRO A 14 -4.52 11.03 -7.83
C PRO A 14 -3.81 10.85 -9.17
N GLN A 15 -3.60 11.94 -9.91
CA GLN A 15 -2.94 11.91 -11.22
C GLN A 15 -1.51 11.37 -11.11
N LEU A 16 -0.78 11.73 -10.05
CA LEU A 16 0.60 11.29 -9.86
C LEU A 16 0.67 9.80 -9.47
N ILE A 17 -0.26 9.33 -8.63
CA ILE A 17 -0.39 7.90 -8.32
C ILE A 17 -0.72 7.10 -9.59
N ILE A 18 -1.69 7.56 -10.37
CA ILE A 18 -2.09 6.94 -11.64
C ILE A 18 -0.92 6.89 -12.63
N GLU A 19 -0.14 7.96 -12.74
CA GLU A 19 1.04 8.02 -13.61
C GLU A 19 2.07 6.97 -13.19
N VAL A 20 2.38 6.87 -11.89
CA VAL A 20 3.28 5.84 -11.35
C VAL A 20 2.78 4.44 -11.69
N LEU A 21 1.47 4.20 -11.49
CA LEU A 21 0.85 2.91 -11.80
C LEU A 21 1.04 2.52 -13.27
N LYS A 22 0.71 3.43 -14.20
CA LYS A 22 0.81 3.20 -15.64
C LYS A 22 2.25 3.06 -16.13
N ASN A 23 3.19 3.80 -15.54
CA ASN A 23 4.59 3.78 -15.94
C ASN A 23 5.32 2.51 -15.50
N LYS A 24 4.95 1.94 -14.34
CA LYS A 24 5.70 0.84 -13.73
C LYS A 24 5.04 -0.53 -13.87
N PHE A 25 3.71 -0.57 -13.84
CA PHE A 25 2.93 -1.80 -13.78
C PHE A 25 2.18 -2.02 -15.10
N ARG A 26 1.69 -3.24 -15.34
CA ARG A 26 0.89 -3.55 -16.55
C ARG A 26 -0.55 -3.06 -16.43
N VAL A 27 -0.72 -1.80 -16.05
CA VAL A 27 -2.01 -1.16 -15.84
C VAL A 27 -2.23 -0.14 -16.95
N SER A 28 -3.29 -0.31 -17.74
CA SER A 28 -3.65 0.66 -18.79
C SER A 28 -4.71 1.64 -18.32
N ASN A 29 -5.61 1.16 -17.45
CA ASN A 29 -6.76 1.93 -17.00
C ASN A 29 -6.84 1.92 -15.48
N VAL A 30 -6.99 3.11 -14.89
CA VAL A 30 -7.14 3.30 -13.45
C VAL A 30 -8.40 4.10 -13.23
N TYR A 31 -9.32 3.58 -12.43
CA TYR A 31 -10.62 4.20 -12.18
C TYR A 31 -10.80 4.42 -10.69
N GLU A 32 -11.32 5.58 -10.32
CA GLU A 32 -11.85 5.78 -8.99
C GLU A 32 -13.12 4.95 -8.84
N LEU A 33 -13.25 4.24 -7.74
CA LEU A 33 -14.41 3.42 -7.45
C LEU A 33 -15.56 4.34 -7.01
N GLN A 34 -16.42 4.69 -7.96
CA GLN A 34 -17.71 5.31 -7.64
C GLN A 34 -18.70 4.19 -7.27
N THR A 35 -19.43 4.38 -6.17
CA THR A 35 -20.39 3.39 -5.64
C THR A 35 -21.32 2.86 -6.74
N GLU A 36 -21.55 1.54 -6.73
CA GLU A 36 -22.41 0.77 -7.65
C GLU A 36 -21.81 0.27 -8.99
N ILE A 37 -20.51 -0.01 -9.08
CA ILE A 37 -20.05 -0.87 -10.18
C ILE A 37 -20.31 -2.33 -9.82
N ASP A 38 -21.09 -3.03 -10.66
CA ASP A 38 -21.28 -4.48 -10.56
C ASP A 38 -19.93 -5.18 -10.82
N PHE A 39 -19.18 -5.40 -9.74
CA PHE A 39 -17.84 -5.98 -9.72
C PHE A 39 -17.74 -7.33 -10.46
N LYS A 40 -18.88 -7.96 -10.76
CA LYS A 40 -18.97 -9.17 -11.59
C LYS A 40 -18.52 -8.95 -13.03
N ILE A 41 -18.62 -7.74 -13.58
CA ILE A 41 -18.29 -7.43 -14.99
C ILE A 41 -16.82 -7.03 -15.18
N ILE A 42 -16.12 -6.64 -14.10
CA ILE A 42 -14.78 -6.04 -14.19
C ILE A 42 -13.64 -7.06 -14.27
N LYS A 43 -13.81 -8.26 -13.74
CA LYS A 43 -12.70 -9.19 -13.46
C LYS A 43 -11.96 -9.70 -14.71
N GLU A 44 -12.53 -9.57 -15.89
CA GLU A 44 -11.95 -10.12 -17.13
C GLU A 44 -10.76 -9.32 -17.69
N ASP A 45 -10.60 -8.04 -17.31
CA ASP A 45 -9.49 -7.21 -17.80
C ASP A 45 -8.42 -6.99 -16.72
N THR A 46 -7.35 -7.78 -16.83
CA THR A 46 -6.16 -7.74 -15.95
C THR A 46 -5.42 -6.40 -15.97
N LYS A 47 -5.69 -5.51 -16.93
CA LYS A 47 -5.03 -4.21 -17.05
C LYS A 47 -5.81 -3.07 -16.40
N LYS A 48 -6.95 -3.36 -15.77
CA LYS A 48 -7.76 -2.39 -15.03
C LYS A 48 -7.47 -2.47 -13.54
N VAL A 49 -7.24 -1.32 -12.92
CA VAL A 49 -7.15 -1.17 -11.46
C VAL A 49 -8.22 -0.18 -11.03
N PHE A 50 -8.89 -0.50 -9.93
CA PHE A 50 -9.82 0.42 -9.28
C PHE A 50 -9.19 0.89 -7.98
N TYR A 51 -9.48 2.12 -7.58
CA TYR A 51 -9.02 2.63 -6.30
C TYR A 51 -10.11 3.36 -5.53
N GLU A 52 -9.97 3.35 -4.21
CA GLU A 52 -10.70 4.19 -3.27
C GLU A 52 -9.69 4.93 -2.39
N ILE A 53 -10.05 6.14 -1.96
CA ILE A 53 -9.21 6.95 -1.07
C ILE A 53 -9.96 7.13 0.25
N ARG A 54 -9.31 6.76 1.36
CA ARG A 54 -9.80 6.98 2.71
C ARG A 54 -8.92 7.98 3.44
N GLU A 55 -9.54 8.85 4.22
CA GLU A 55 -8.81 9.69 5.18
C GLU A 55 -8.50 8.88 6.44
N ASN A 56 -7.34 9.13 7.03
CA ASN A 56 -6.93 8.54 8.30
C ASN A 56 -6.40 9.64 9.22
N ASN A 57 -6.72 9.60 10.51
CA ASN A 57 -6.32 10.64 11.47
C ASN A 57 -5.01 10.28 12.17
N SER A 58 -3.94 10.06 11.39
CA SER A 58 -2.61 9.65 11.86
C SER A 58 -1.49 10.36 11.10
N GLU A 59 -0.23 9.96 11.34
CA GLU A 59 0.94 10.39 10.56
C GLU A 59 0.87 9.98 9.09
N PHE A 60 -0.05 9.06 8.75
CA PHE A 60 -0.35 8.63 7.39
C PHE A 60 -1.79 9.04 7.02
N PRO A 61 -2.02 10.32 6.69
CA PRO A 61 -3.35 10.90 6.65
C PRO A 61 -4.27 10.39 5.53
N VAL A 62 -3.73 9.61 4.60
CA VAL A 62 -4.48 9.10 3.45
C VAL A 62 -4.08 7.66 3.17
N ILE A 63 -5.08 6.80 2.99
CA ILE A 63 -4.93 5.41 2.57
C ILE A 63 -5.57 5.24 1.20
N TRP A 64 -4.83 4.60 0.29
CA TRP A 64 -5.33 4.19 -1.01
C TRP A 64 -5.58 2.69 -1.00
N ASP A 65 -6.82 2.29 -1.25
CA ASP A 65 -7.17 0.89 -1.47
C ASP A 65 -7.21 0.61 -2.97
N PHE A 66 -6.45 -0.38 -3.42
CA PHE A 66 -6.37 -0.81 -4.81
C PHE A 66 -7.06 -2.17 -4.98
N PHE A 67 -7.98 -2.24 -5.94
CA PHE A 67 -8.76 -3.43 -6.28
C PHE A 67 -8.37 -3.94 -7.67
N PHE A 68 -8.48 -5.25 -7.87
CA PHE A 68 -8.16 -5.95 -9.13
C PHE A 68 -6.70 -5.78 -9.61
N PHE A 69 -5.77 -5.58 -8.68
CA PHE A 69 -4.36 -5.44 -9.00
C PHE A 69 -3.72 -6.78 -9.38
N SER A 70 -3.72 -7.11 -10.67
CA SER A 70 -3.32 -8.45 -11.15
C SER A 70 -1.87 -8.57 -11.64
N ASP A 71 -1.05 -7.54 -11.47
CA ASP A 71 0.36 -7.56 -11.92
C ASP A 71 1.23 -8.53 -11.10
N PHE A 72 0.70 -9.04 -9.98
CA PHE A 72 1.32 -10.04 -9.11
C PHE A 72 0.36 -11.18 -8.81
N LYS A 73 0.89 -12.40 -8.69
CA LYS A 73 0.14 -13.59 -8.21
C LYS A 73 0.05 -13.67 -6.69
N ASP A 74 0.90 -12.91 -5.99
CA ASP A 74 1.11 -12.95 -4.56
C ASP A 74 0.83 -11.56 -3.99
N ASP A 75 -0.25 -11.45 -3.22
CA ASP A 75 -0.73 -10.19 -2.65
C ASP A 75 0.30 -9.54 -1.72
N VAL A 76 1.13 -10.32 -1.02
CA VAL A 76 2.16 -9.79 -0.12
C VAL A 76 3.26 -9.14 -0.94
N LYS A 77 3.74 -9.81 -1.99
CA LYS A 77 4.74 -9.22 -2.91
C LYS A 77 4.21 -7.96 -3.59
N ALA A 78 2.93 -7.98 -3.97
CA ALA A 78 2.27 -6.84 -4.59
C ALA A 78 2.28 -5.62 -3.66
N ARG A 79 1.83 -5.78 -2.40
CA ARG A 79 1.84 -4.71 -1.38
C ARG A 79 3.24 -4.16 -1.15
N LEU A 80 4.21 -5.03 -0.87
CA LEU A 80 5.59 -4.63 -0.60
C LEU A 80 6.18 -3.84 -1.77
N TYR A 81 6.03 -4.33 -3.00
CA TYR A 81 6.61 -3.69 -4.17
C TYR A 81 5.92 -2.37 -4.49
N LEU A 82 4.60 -2.30 -4.33
CA LEU A 82 3.82 -1.10 -4.59
C LEU A 82 4.23 0.03 -3.63
N ALA A 83 4.26 -0.26 -2.32
CA ALA A 83 4.66 0.69 -1.29
C ALA A 83 6.12 1.14 -1.47
N TYR A 84 7.05 0.19 -1.66
CA TYR A 84 8.45 0.47 -2.00
C TYR A 84 8.58 1.45 -3.17
N TYR A 85 7.86 1.18 -4.27
CA TYR A 85 7.99 1.96 -5.49
C TYR A 85 7.38 3.35 -5.33
N PHE A 86 6.22 3.46 -4.70
CA PHE A 86 5.62 4.75 -4.36
C PHE A 86 6.53 5.58 -3.48
N SER A 87 7.03 5.02 -2.38
CA SER A 87 7.94 5.71 -1.46
C SER A 87 9.16 6.27 -2.18
N LYS A 88 9.82 5.43 -2.99
CA LYS A 88 11.02 5.81 -3.75
C LYS A 88 10.75 6.86 -4.84
N PHE A 89 9.71 6.68 -5.63
CA PHE A 89 9.45 7.56 -6.78
C PHE A 89 8.84 8.90 -6.35
N LEU A 90 7.94 8.88 -5.37
CA LEU A 90 7.23 10.06 -4.90
C LEU A 90 7.98 10.79 -3.77
N LYS A 91 9.11 10.23 -3.30
CA LYS A 91 9.92 10.76 -2.19
C LYS A 91 9.06 11.06 -0.96
N CYS A 92 8.35 10.04 -0.52
CA CYS A 92 7.41 10.09 0.60
C CYS A 92 7.54 8.80 1.43
N LYS A 93 6.99 8.81 2.64
CA LYS A 93 6.81 7.58 3.38
C LYS A 93 5.52 6.90 2.99
N THR A 94 5.56 5.58 2.92
CA THR A 94 4.37 4.75 2.73
C THR A 94 4.28 3.68 3.81
N ILE A 95 3.07 3.30 4.20
CA ILE A 95 2.82 2.24 5.18
C ILE A 95 1.90 1.18 4.58
N ILE A 96 2.16 -0.08 4.92
CA ILE A 96 1.36 -1.25 4.53
C ILE A 96 1.31 -2.26 5.67
N ASP A 97 0.34 -3.17 5.59
CA ASP A 97 0.23 -4.35 6.45
C ASP A 97 1.56 -5.12 6.48
N GLY A 98 2.10 -5.25 7.69
CA GLY A 98 3.31 -5.99 8.03
C GLY A 98 3.01 -7.28 8.77
N SER A 99 1.74 -7.68 8.89
CA SER A 99 1.34 -8.94 9.50
C SER A 99 2.14 -10.11 8.89
N GLY A 100 2.79 -10.90 9.75
CA GLY A 100 3.67 -12.00 9.34
C GLY A 100 5.15 -11.65 9.20
N PHE A 101 5.53 -10.36 9.34
CA PHE A 101 6.93 -9.94 9.51
C PHE A 101 7.28 -9.70 10.98
N GLY A 102 6.30 -9.67 11.88
CA GLY A 102 6.46 -9.53 13.32
C GLY A 102 7.10 -10.72 14.02
N THR A 103 7.23 -10.61 15.34
CA THR A 103 7.59 -11.75 16.21
C THR A 103 6.41 -12.69 16.50
N ASP A 104 5.21 -12.25 16.17
CA ASP A 104 3.95 -12.98 16.29
C ASP A 104 3.01 -12.60 15.13
N ASN A 105 1.76 -13.10 15.18
CA ASN A 105 0.72 -12.83 14.20
C ASN A 105 -0.18 -11.66 14.61
N SER A 106 0.32 -10.72 15.40
CA SER A 106 -0.42 -9.51 15.78
C SER A 106 -0.82 -8.70 14.53
N PRO A 107 -2.03 -8.12 14.49
CA PRO A 107 -2.45 -7.25 13.39
C PRO A 107 -1.77 -5.87 13.45
N TYR A 108 -1.02 -5.57 14.51
CA TYR A 108 -0.39 -4.28 14.74
C TYR A 108 1.01 -4.14 14.12
N TRP A 109 1.42 -5.13 13.32
CA TRP A 109 2.66 -5.07 12.59
C TRP A 109 2.44 -4.38 11.26
N ASP A 110 3.19 -3.32 11.01
CA ASP A 110 3.21 -2.60 9.74
C ASP A 110 4.62 -2.51 9.17
N ILE A 111 4.71 -2.24 7.87
CA ILE A 111 5.96 -1.91 7.20
C ILE A 111 5.88 -0.49 6.67
N VAL A 112 6.77 0.35 7.18
CA VAL A 112 7.01 1.70 6.65
C VAL A 112 8.14 1.66 5.66
N PHE A 113 7.91 2.21 4.47
CA PHE A 113 8.97 2.54 3.52
C PHE A 113 9.31 4.02 3.60
N ASP A 114 10.60 4.34 3.71
CA ASP A 114 11.13 5.70 3.64
C ASP A 114 12.22 5.76 2.55
N GLU A 115 11.93 6.49 1.47
CA GLU A 115 12.73 6.53 0.25
C GLU A 115 13.15 5.14 -0.27
N GLY A 116 12.28 4.14 -0.09
CA GLY A 116 12.51 2.74 -0.49
C GLY A 116 13.28 1.88 0.52
N LYS A 117 13.67 2.40 1.69
CA LYS A 117 14.14 1.56 2.81
C LYS A 117 12.96 1.06 3.62
N ALA A 118 12.96 -0.22 3.99
CA ALA A 118 11.84 -0.86 4.68
C ALA A 118 12.11 -0.97 6.19
N PHE A 119 11.14 -0.58 7.00
CA PHE A 119 11.21 -0.67 8.45
C PHE A 119 9.96 -1.38 8.96
N LEU A 120 10.15 -2.42 9.78
CA LEU A 120 9.05 -3.01 10.54
C LEU A 120 8.73 -2.09 11.72
N VAL A 121 7.46 -1.74 11.86
CA VAL A 121 6.95 -0.91 12.94
C VAL A 121 5.82 -1.60 13.70
N ASP A 122 5.64 -1.21 14.94
CA ASP A 122 4.54 -1.60 15.81
C ASP A 122 3.62 -0.40 15.99
N ASP A 123 2.32 -0.60 15.73
CA ASP A 123 1.31 0.46 15.70
C ASP A 123 0.23 0.33 16.80
N ILE A 124 0.36 -0.62 17.72
CA ILE A 124 -0.67 -0.97 18.72
C ILE A 124 -1.13 0.21 19.60
N GLU A 125 -0.19 1.10 19.96
CA GLU A 125 -0.44 2.28 20.79
C GLU A 125 -0.59 3.58 19.96
N THR A 126 -0.82 3.46 18.65
CA THR A 126 -0.82 4.62 17.73
C THR A 126 -2.20 4.89 17.15
N LYS A 127 -2.39 6.09 16.58
CA LYS A 127 -3.63 6.47 15.86
C LYS A 127 -3.79 5.79 14.50
N PHE A 128 -2.81 5.01 14.05
CA PHE A 128 -2.88 4.39 12.74
C PHE A 128 -3.92 3.25 12.73
N SER A 129 -3.72 2.23 13.55
CA SER A 129 -4.70 1.14 13.76
C SER A 129 -5.07 0.89 15.23
N GLY A 130 -4.42 1.59 16.17
CA GLY A 130 -4.73 1.52 17.61
C GLY A 130 -5.61 2.66 18.09
N ASP A 131 -5.84 2.69 19.40
CA ASP A 131 -6.61 3.74 20.10
C ASP A 131 -5.71 4.73 20.86
N GLY A 132 -4.39 4.64 20.67
CA GLY A 132 -3.41 5.44 21.41
C GLY A 132 -3.00 6.74 20.71
N ASP A 133 -2.21 7.55 21.41
CA ASP A 133 -1.69 8.84 20.94
C ASP A 133 -0.19 8.79 20.61
N GLU A 134 0.44 7.59 20.65
CA GLU A 134 1.87 7.46 20.37
C GLU A 134 2.17 7.47 18.87
N LEU A 135 3.44 7.75 18.55
CA LEU A 135 3.97 7.63 17.18
C LEU A 135 4.38 6.18 16.90
N LEU A 136 4.35 5.79 15.64
CA LEU A 136 4.87 4.49 15.18
C LEU A 136 6.28 4.21 15.69
N LYS A 137 6.45 3.03 16.30
CA LYS A 137 7.72 2.59 16.85
C LYS A 137 8.45 1.71 15.85
N VAL A 138 9.60 2.18 15.38
CA VAL A 138 10.49 1.35 14.55
C VAL A 138 11.09 0.24 15.39
N VAL A 139 10.85 -1.01 14.98
CA VAL A 139 11.40 -2.20 15.65
C VAL A 139 12.71 -2.62 15.01
N ARG A 140 12.77 -2.69 13.67
CA ARG A 140 13.99 -3.00 12.92
C ARG A 140 13.89 -2.64 11.44
N GLU A 141 15.03 -2.50 10.79
CA GLU A 141 15.12 -2.42 9.32
C GLU A 141 14.94 -3.82 8.70
N LEU A 142 14.23 -3.88 7.57
CA LEU A 142 13.99 -5.10 6.80
C LEU A 142 14.83 -5.10 5.52
N ASN A 143 15.57 -6.18 5.31
CA ASN A 143 16.32 -6.41 4.06
C ASN A 143 15.43 -7.16 3.06
N ILE A 144 14.64 -6.41 2.28
CA ILE A 144 13.76 -6.97 1.24
C ILE A 144 14.40 -6.78 -0.13
N ASP A 145 14.61 -7.87 -0.86
CA ASP A 145 15.16 -7.84 -2.22
C ASP A 145 14.06 -7.60 -3.27
N PHE A 146 14.01 -6.37 -3.80
CA PHE A 146 13.09 -5.97 -4.87
C PHE A 146 13.69 -6.09 -6.29
N SER A 147 14.91 -6.63 -6.43
CA SER A 147 15.60 -6.74 -7.73
C SER A 147 14.93 -7.73 -8.70
N ARG A 148 14.10 -8.65 -8.20
CA ARG A 148 13.42 -9.71 -8.99
C ARG A 148 11.92 -9.48 -9.21
N GLY A 149 11.46 -8.23 -9.15
CA GLY A 149 10.07 -7.85 -8.93
C GLY A 149 9.04 -8.08 -10.05
N ARG A 150 9.02 -9.20 -10.79
CA ARG A 150 7.93 -9.60 -11.72
C ARG A 150 7.84 -11.13 -11.97
N GLY A 151 8.03 -11.95 -10.93
CA GLY A 151 7.90 -13.42 -11.03
C GLY A 151 6.47 -13.91 -11.25
#